data_AF-A0A2D8RZD8-F1
#
_entry.id   AF-A0A2D8RZD8-F1
#
_cell.length_a   1.000
_cell.length_b   1.000
_cell.length_c   1.000
_cell.angle_alpha   90.00
_cell.angle_beta   90.00
_cell.angle_gamma   90.00
#
_symmetry.space_group_name_H-M   'P 1'
#
loop_
_entity.id
_entity.type
_entity.pdbx_description
1 polymer ?
#
loop_
_entity_poly.entity_id
_entity_poly.type
_entity_poly.pdbx_seq_one_letter_code
_entity_poly.pdbx_strand_id
1 'polypeptide(L)'
;MLLSSNDIFLFISFAALTGVALWLLLRPLRSEASASETSRGDSEVALYRDQLEEVDRDLERGVIGEVEAESARLEISRRLLAADEERKKTGRTATDPRWRKGTALVLALAVPSLALGVYLAEGSPGMKGQPFAERLNVPPEELPLEGLVLRIERHLKQQPDDVRGWELVAPVYLQLGRFEEAANAWTRAMLADGVTAGRLAARGEARVMSNDGVVGPGAKQDFEKAVELDPAEPRAQYFLGMADFEAGNRDAALARWKELLETAPDDANWAPAIRARIASLEQRPAISAADEPMIRGMVDGLAARLAKDPADLEGWLRLIRSYEVLNEMEKARAAVAEARAAFPEDEAALARIAEAEKSLAD
;
A
#
# COMPACT_ATOMS: atom_id res chain seq x y z
N MET A 1 -36.54 7.08 -20.00
CA MET A 1 -35.15 7.08 -19.47
C MET A 1 -35.26 7.50 -18.01
N LEU A 2 -35.32 6.55 -17.07
CA LEU A 2 -35.42 6.85 -15.64
C LEU A 2 -34.05 6.51 -15.06
N LEU A 3 -33.35 7.53 -14.54
CA LEU A 3 -32.13 7.34 -13.75
C LEU A 3 -32.46 6.43 -12.55
N SER A 4 -31.55 5.55 -12.15
CA SER A 4 -31.75 4.77 -10.93
C SER A 4 -31.76 5.71 -9.73
N SER A 5 -32.48 5.36 -8.64
CA SER A 5 -32.58 6.23 -7.47
C SER A 5 -31.20 6.64 -6.92
N ASN A 6 -30.19 5.77 -7.01
CA ASN A 6 -28.82 6.07 -6.58
C ASN A 6 -28.12 7.12 -7.47
N ASP A 7 -28.35 7.07 -8.79
CA ASP A 7 -27.77 8.05 -9.70
C ASP A 7 -28.35 9.44 -9.43
N ILE A 8 -29.65 9.52 -9.14
CA ILE A 8 -30.34 10.77 -8.80
C ILE A 8 -29.73 11.39 -7.53
N PHE A 9 -29.49 10.59 -6.48
CA PHE A 9 -28.85 11.09 -5.25
C PHE A 9 -27.44 11.64 -5.49
N LEU A 10 -26.63 10.95 -6.30
CA LEU A 10 -25.27 11.37 -6.61
C LEU A 10 -25.24 12.70 -7.38
N PHE A 11 -26.11 12.87 -8.38
CA PHE A 11 -26.22 14.14 -9.10
C PHE A 11 -26.76 15.28 -8.23
N ILE A 12 -27.69 15.01 -7.31
CA ILE A 12 -28.16 16.00 -6.32
C ILE A 12 -27.00 16.44 -5.41
N SER A 13 -26.17 15.50 -4.94
CA SER A 13 -25.01 15.81 -4.11
C SER A 13 -23.98 16.68 -4.84
N PHE A 14 -23.68 16.38 -6.10
CA PHE A 14 -22.79 17.23 -6.90
C PHE A 14 -23.38 18.62 -7.15
N ALA A 15 -24.66 18.72 -7.51
CA ALA A 15 -25.32 20.01 -7.67
C ALA A 15 -25.29 20.85 -6.38
N ALA A 16 -25.51 20.22 -5.23
CA ALA A 16 -25.42 20.88 -3.92
C ALA A 16 -23.99 21.37 -3.62
N LEU A 17 -22.97 20.55 -3.86
CA LEU A 17 -21.57 20.91 -3.67
C LEU A 17 -21.14 22.07 -4.60
N THR A 18 -21.54 22.03 -5.87
CA THR A 18 -21.29 23.13 -6.82
C THR A 18 -22.00 24.41 -6.37
N GLY A 19 -23.24 24.31 -5.87
CA GLY A 19 -23.98 25.44 -5.32
C GLY A 19 -23.29 26.07 -4.10
N VAL A 20 -22.77 25.25 -3.17
CA VAL A 20 -22.01 25.72 -2.01
C VAL A 20 -20.68 26.36 -2.43
N ALA A 21 -19.95 25.76 -3.38
CA ALA A 21 -18.70 26.32 -3.89
C ALA A 21 -18.91 27.68 -4.56
N LEU A 22 -19.95 27.81 -5.42
CA LEU A 22 -20.34 29.08 -6.02
C LEU A 22 -20.76 30.09 -4.95
N TRP A 23 -21.53 29.68 -3.95
CA TRP A 23 -21.93 30.57 -2.86
C TRP A 23 -20.73 31.12 -2.07
N LEU A 24 -19.74 30.27 -1.74
CA LEU A 24 -18.52 30.69 -1.07
C LEU A 24 -17.66 31.63 -1.92
N LEU A 25 -17.49 31.33 -3.22
CA LEU A 25 -16.72 32.17 -4.15
C LEU A 25 -17.38 33.52 -4.41
N LEU A 26 -18.71 33.58 -4.39
CA LEU A 26 -19.47 34.81 -4.62
C LEU A 26 -19.76 35.61 -3.34
N ARG A 27 -19.59 35.00 -2.16
CA ARG A 27 -19.74 35.66 -0.85
C ARG A 27 -18.89 36.94 -0.69
N PRO A 28 -17.59 36.99 -1.05
CA PRO A 28 -16.79 38.22 -0.94
C PRO A 28 -17.23 39.33 -1.91
N LEU A 29 -17.98 38.99 -2.97
CA LEU A 29 -18.58 40.00 -3.86
C LEU A 29 -19.85 40.63 -3.26
N ARG A 30 -20.40 40.04 -2.19
CA ARG A 30 -21.57 40.54 -1.45
C ARG A 30 -21.19 41.33 -0.18
N SER A 31 -19.92 41.35 0.23
CA SER A 31 -19.54 42.06 1.46
C SER A 31 -19.56 43.57 1.27
N GLU A 32 -20.32 44.23 2.14
CA GLU A 32 -20.45 45.67 2.34
C GLU A 32 -19.21 46.31 3.01
N ALA A 33 -18.02 45.73 2.82
CA ALA A 33 -16.79 46.26 3.42
C ALA A 33 -16.51 47.72 3.00
N SER A 34 -16.93 48.10 1.78
CA SER A 34 -16.86 49.48 1.31
C SER A 34 -17.91 50.40 1.94
N ALA A 35 -19.09 49.88 2.34
CA ALA A 35 -20.11 50.69 2.98
C ALA A 35 -19.72 51.06 4.43
N SER A 36 -19.02 50.17 5.14
CA SER A 36 -18.53 50.46 6.49
C SER A 36 -17.41 51.50 6.53
N GLU A 37 -16.53 51.53 5.53
CA GLU A 37 -15.45 52.54 5.45
C GLU A 37 -15.98 53.92 5.06
N THR A 38 -16.90 54.01 4.09
CA THR A 38 -17.57 55.27 3.74
C THR A 38 -18.39 55.81 4.92
N SER A 39 -19.11 54.95 5.65
CA SER A 39 -19.87 55.35 6.85
C SER A 39 -18.97 55.87 7.99
N ARG A 40 -17.74 55.36 8.11
CA ARG A 40 -16.77 55.81 9.13
C ARG A 40 -16.19 57.18 8.78
N GLY A 41 -15.77 57.40 7.53
CA GLY A 41 -15.29 58.70 7.06
C GLY A 41 -16.35 59.81 7.13
N ASP A 42 -17.63 59.48 6.84
CA ASP A 42 -18.76 60.41 6.99
C ASP A 42 -18.98 60.81 8.45
N SER A 43 -18.81 59.87 9.39
CA SER A 43 -18.97 60.11 10.83
C SER A 43 -17.82 60.93 11.41
N GLU A 44 -16.58 60.70 10.97
CA GLU A 44 -15.40 61.46 11.42
C GLU A 44 -15.44 62.93 10.97
N VAL A 45 -15.85 63.19 9.72
CA VAL A 45 -16.06 64.56 9.21
C VAL A 45 -17.16 65.29 9.99
N ALA A 46 -18.24 64.60 10.36
CA ALA A 46 -19.31 65.18 11.18
C ALA A 46 -18.81 65.51 12.60
N LEU A 47 -18.03 64.61 13.21
CA LEU A 47 -17.43 64.80 14.53
C LEU A 47 -16.51 66.03 14.59
N TYR A 48 -15.61 66.19 13.61
CA TYR A 48 -14.70 67.35 13.59
C TYR A 48 -15.43 68.68 13.37
N ARG A 49 -16.57 68.68 12.68
CA ARG A 49 -17.42 69.89 12.56
C ARG A 49 -18.05 70.26 13.90
N ASP A 50 -18.59 69.28 14.61
CA ASP A 50 -19.15 69.48 15.95
C ASP A 50 -18.08 69.96 16.95
N GLN A 51 -16.85 69.45 16.83
CA GLN A 51 -15.71 69.93 17.64
C GLN A 51 -15.34 71.39 17.36
N LEU A 52 -15.45 71.87 16.12
CA LEU A 52 -15.25 73.30 15.83
C LEU A 52 -16.35 74.16 16.47
N GLU A 53 -17.61 73.71 16.41
CA GLU A 53 -18.72 74.40 17.06
C GLU A 53 -18.57 74.41 18.59
N GLU A 54 -18.03 73.34 19.20
CA GLU A 54 -17.76 73.31 20.64
C GLU A 54 -16.65 74.28 21.06
N VAL A 55 -15.57 74.38 20.27
CA VAL A 55 -14.50 75.38 20.52
C VAL A 55 -15.06 76.81 20.47
N ASP A 56 -16.01 77.07 19.57
CA ASP A 56 -16.68 78.36 19.47
C ASP A 56 -17.53 78.65 20.73
N ARG A 57 -18.29 77.65 21.19
CA ARG A 57 -19.09 77.74 22.42
C ARG A 57 -18.21 77.95 23.66
N ASP A 58 -17.07 77.29 23.75
CA ASP A 58 -16.17 77.39 24.90
C ASP A 58 -15.41 78.72 24.96
N LEU A 59 -15.09 79.30 23.79
CA LEU A 59 -14.55 80.65 23.70
C LEU A 59 -15.59 81.69 24.14
N GLU A 60 -16.85 81.57 23.68
CA GLU A 60 -17.94 82.47 24.08
C GLU A 60 -18.24 82.41 25.59
N ARG A 61 -18.11 81.22 26.19
CA ARG A 61 -18.27 81.01 27.65
C ARG A 61 -17.05 81.45 28.46
N GLY A 62 -15.95 81.82 27.81
CA GLY A 62 -14.69 82.22 28.46
C GLY A 62 -13.95 81.05 29.15
N VAL A 63 -14.24 79.81 28.75
CA VAL A 63 -13.58 78.60 29.27
C VAL A 63 -12.14 78.48 28.74
N ILE A 64 -11.91 78.97 27.52
CA ILE A 64 -10.60 78.98 26.84
C ILE A 64 -10.26 80.40 26.36
N GLY A 65 -8.96 80.71 26.23
CA GLY A 65 -8.51 82.01 25.70
C GLY A 65 -8.54 82.08 24.16
N GLU A 66 -8.57 83.30 23.60
CA GLU A 66 -8.60 83.50 22.13
C GLU A 66 -7.45 82.80 21.39
N VAL A 67 -6.23 82.87 21.92
CA VAL A 67 -5.03 82.24 21.32
C VAL A 67 -5.14 80.71 21.34
N GLU A 68 -5.69 80.14 22.40
CA GLU A 68 -5.92 78.70 22.52
C GLU A 68 -7.00 78.24 21.55
N ALA A 69 -8.10 78.99 21.44
CA ALA A 69 -9.20 78.72 20.52
C ALA A 69 -8.75 78.77 19.04
N GLU A 70 -7.94 79.76 18.65
CA GLU A 70 -7.37 79.82 17.28
C GLU A 70 -6.48 78.61 16.99
N SER A 71 -5.65 78.19 17.95
CA SER A 71 -4.77 77.03 17.78
C SER A 71 -5.57 75.73 17.62
N ALA A 72 -6.63 75.55 18.42
CA ALA A 72 -7.53 74.40 18.36
C ALA A 72 -8.31 74.37 17.04
N ARG A 73 -8.86 75.52 16.58
CA ARG A 73 -9.55 75.63 15.29
C ARG A 73 -8.65 75.24 14.12
N LEU A 74 -7.40 75.69 14.13
CA LEU A 74 -6.43 75.36 13.07
C LEU A 74 -6.12 73.87 13.02
N GLU A 75 -5.89 73.24 14.17
CA GLU A 75 -5.61 71.80 14.24
C GLU A 75 -6.83 70.96 13.81
N ILE A 76 -8.03 71.27 14.33
CA ILE A 76 -9.26 70.55 14.00
C ILE A 76 -9.59 70.74 12.51
N SER A 77 -9.45 71.95 11.97
CA SER A 77 -9.68 72.22 10.54
C SER A 77 -8.72 71.44 9.65
N ARG A 78 -7.45 71.29 10.06
CA ARG A 78 -6.47 70.47 9.33
C ARG A 78 -6.85 68.99 9.34
N ARG A 79 -7.30 68.46 10.48
CA ARG A 79 -7.77 67.07 10.62
C ARG A 79 -9.04 66.83 9.81
N LEU A 80 -9.96 67.78 9.81
CA LEU A 80 -11.19 67.75 9.00
C LEU A 80 -10.89 67.68 7.50
N LEU A 81 -9.94 68.49 7.01
CA LEU A 81 -9.53 68.45 5.60
C LEU A 81 -8.88 67.11 5.22
N ALA A 82 -8.05 66.55 6.10
CA ALA A 82 -7.45 65.23 5.88
C ALA A 82 -8.52 64.13 5.82
N ALA A 83 -9.48 64.15 6.74
CA ALA A 83 -10.61 63.21 6.77
C ALA A 83 -11.52 63.34 5.53
N ASP A 84 -11.79 64.56 5.05
CA ASP A 84 -12.58 64.79 3.83
C ASP A 84 -11.84 64.35 2.55
N GLU A 85 -10.51 64.49 2.50
CA GLU A 85 -9.71 63.92 1.41
C GLU A 85 -9.74 62.39 1.40
N GLU A 86 -9.61 61.73 2.56
CA GLU A 86 -9.71 60.27 2.64
C GLU A 86 -11.11 59.77 2.28
N ARG A 87 -12.16 60.47 2.71
CA ARG A 87 -13.56 60.23 2.29
C ARG A 87 -13.74 60.34 0.78
N LYS A 88 -13.15 61.36 0.14
CA LYS A 88 -13.23 61.55 -1.32
C LYS A 88 -12.43 60.50 -2.10
N LYS A 89 -11.28 60.05 -1.57
CA LYS A 89 -10.46 58.98 -2.17
C LYS A 89 -11.19 57.63 -2.13
N THR A 90 -11.79 57.28 -0.99
CA THR A 90 -12.59 56.05 -0.81
C THR A 90 -13.86 56.05 -1.65
N GLY A 91 -14.54 57.20 -1.81
CA GLY A 91 -15.71 57.32 -2.68
C GLY A 91 -15.43 57.15 -4.18
N ARG A 92 -14.19 57.42 -4.65
CA ARG A 92 -13.79 57.28 -6.06
C ARG A 92 -13.35 55.87 -6.45
N THR A 93 -12.98 55.02 -5.50
CA THR A 93 -12.53 53.63 -5.74
C THR A 93 -13.67 52.60 -5.63
N ALA A 94 -14.86 53.01 -5.19
CA ALA A 94 -16.04 52.15 -5.15
C ALA A 94 -16.56 51.86 -6.58
N THR A 95 -16.24 50.69 -7.11
CA THR A 95 -16.85 50.17 -8.34
C THR A 95 -18.35 49.96 -8.15
N ASP A 96 -19.17 50.34 -9.15
CA ASP A 96 -20.63 50.26 -9.08
C ASP A 96 -21.10 48.84 -8.65
N PRO A 97 -21.82 48.71 -7.53
CA PRO A 97 -22.34 47.43 -7.03
C PRO A 97 -23.11 46.62 -8.08
N ARG A 98 -23.71 47.27 -9.10
CA ARG A 98 -24.45 46.61 -10.18
C ARG A 98 -23.54 45.78 -11.09
N TRP A 99 -22.35 46.27 -11.41
CA TRP A 99 -21.38 45.54 -12.24
C TRP A 99 -20.79 44.33 -11.50
N ARG A 100 -20.50 44.45 -10.20
CA ARG A 100 -20.04 43.33 -9.36
C ARG A 100 -21.07 42.19 -9.29
N LYS A 101 -22.36 42.54 -9.12
CA LYS A 101 -23.46 41.55 -9.11
C LYS A 101 -23.69 40.93 -10.49
N GLY A 102 -23.52 41.71 -11.57
CA GLY A 102 -23.60 41.21 -12.95
C GLY A 102 -22.52 40.19 -13.27
N THR A 103 -21.25 40.49 -12.96
CA THR A 103 -20.12 39.58 -13.20
C THR A 103 -20.24 38.29 -12.38
N ALA A 104 -20.70 38.38 -11.14
CA ALA A 104 -20.99 37.22 -10.29
C ALA A 104 -22.04 36.29 -10.93
N LEU A 105 -23.13 36.85 -11.45
CA LEU A 105 -24.20 36.09 -12.10
C LEU A 105 -23.71 35.44 -13.41
N VAL A 106 -22.92 36.17 -14.20
CA VAL A 106 -22.33 35.66 -15.45
C VAL A 106 -21.43 34.47 -15.15
N LEU A 107 -20.52 34.56 -14.18
CA LEU A 107 -19.63 33.45 -13.81
C LEU A 107 -20.40 32.24 -13.26
N ALA A 108 -21.43 32.48 -12.44
CA ALA A 108 -22.27 31.43 -11.89
C ALA A 108 -23.01 30.62 -12.96
N LEU A 109 -23.34 31.24 -14.09
CA LEU A 109 -24.02 30.58 -15.21
C LEU A 109 -23.03 30.05 -16.26
N ALA A 110 -21.98 30.79 -16.56
CA ALA A 110 -21.02 30.46 -17.60
C ALA A 110 -20.22 29.19 -17.26
N VAL A 111 -19.79 29.03 -16.01
CA VAL A 111 -18.96 27.88 -15.61
C VAL A 111 -19.73 26.56 -15.71
N PRO A 112 -20.95 26.39 -15.14
CA PRO A 112 -21.73 25.17 -15.31
C PRO A 112 -22.14 24.94 -16.77
N SER A 113 -22.48 26.01 -17.52
CA SER A 113 -22.87 25.88 -18.92
C SER A 113 -21.70 25.42 -19.79
N LEU A 114 -20.50 25.93 -19.55
CA LEU A 114 -19.29 25.50 -20.22
C LEU A 114 -18.96 24.04 -19.86
N ALA A 115 -19.03 23.67 -18.58
CA ALA A 115 -18.82 22.29 -18.15
C ALA A 115 -19.82 21.32 -18.78
N LEU A 116 -21.10 21.70 -18.85
CA LEU A 116 -22.14 20.92 -19.53
C LEU A 116 -21.85 20.83 -21.04
N GLY A 117 -21.45 21.92 -21.68
CA GLY A 117 -21.07 21.94 -23.10
C GLY A 117 -19.91 20.99 -23.39
N VAL A 118 -18.85 21.02 -22.57
CA VAL A 118 -17.71 20.10 -22.69
C VAL A 118 -18.15 18.65 -22.48
N TYR A 119 -18.98 18.37 -21.47
CA TYR A 119 -19.49 17.02 -21.22
C TYR A 119 -20.38 16.51 -22.37
N LEU A 120 -21.17 17.38 -23.00
CA LEU A 120 -21.99 16.99 -24.15
C LEU A 120 -21.16 16.79 -25.42
N ALA A 121 -20.02 17.48 -25.55
CA ALA A 121 -19.14 17.36 -26.71
C ALA A 121 -18.20 16.14 -26.63
N GLU A 122 -17.57 15.91 -25.47
CA GLU A 122 -16.55 14.86 -25.29
C GLU A 122 -17.04 13.68 -24.45
N GLY A 123 -18.09 13.88 -23.65
CA GLY A 123 -18.65 12.84 -22.81
C GLY A 123 -19.55 11.89 -23.59
N SER A 124 -20.03 10.87 -22.89
CA SER A 124 -20.95 9.87 -23.44
C SER A 124 -22.27 9.87 -22.66
N PRO A 125 -23.12 10.91 -22.81
CA PRO A 125 -24.37 11.04 -22.05
C PRO A 125 -25.37 9.89 -22.34
N GLY A 126 -25.22 9.20 -23.47
CA GLY A 126 -26.02 8.03 -23.83
C GLY A 126 -25.50 6.69 -23.29
N MET A 127 -24.29 6.64 -22.71
CA MET A 127 -23.79 5.41 -22.10
C MET A 127 -24.52 5.13 -20.79
N LYS A 128 -25.08 3.92 -20.69
CA LYS A 128 -25.63 3.43 -19.42
C LYS A 128 -24.48 3.26 -18.42
N GLY A 129 -24.71 3.62 -17.17
CA GLY A 129 -23.79 3.31 -16.09
C GLY A 129 -23.56 1.79 -16.03
N GLN A 130 -22.30 1.37 -15.94
CA GLN A 130 -21.91 -0.04 -15.73
C GLN A 130 -21.20 -0.16 -14.37
N PRO A 131 -21.95 -0.45 -13.28
CA PRO A 131 -21.38 -0.73 -11.97
C PRO A 131 -20.36 -1.88 -12.08
N PHE A 132 -19.30 -1.83 -11.27
CA PHE A 132 -18.26 -2.86 -11.27
C PHE A 132 -18.83 -4.29 -11.09
N ALA A 133 -19.86 -4.41 -10.25
CA ALA A 133 -20.60 -5.64 -10.02
C ALA A 133 -21.26 -6.25 -11.27
N GLU A 134 -21.62 -5.44 -12.27
CA GLU A 134 -22.22 -5.89 -13.53
C GLU A 134 -21.17 -6.18 -14.61
N ARG A 135 -19.98 -5.58 -14.51
CA ARG A 135 -18.84 -5.91 -15.39
C ARG A 135 -18.35 -7.35 -15.16
N LEU A 136 -18.60 -7.88 -13.97
CA LEU A 136 -18.35 -9.28 -13.64
C LEU A 136 -19.41 -10.24 -14.22
N ASN A 137 -20.36 -9.79 -15.04
CA ASN A 137 -21.38 -10.66 -15.69
C ASN A 137 -21.05 -11.05 -17.14
N VAL A 138 -19.80 -10.87 -17.58
CA VAL A 138 -19.30 -11.36 -18.88
C VAL A 138 -19.04 -12.88 -18.84
N PRO A 139 -18.80 -13.59 -19.96
CA PRO A 139 -18.37 -14.98 -19.90
C PRO A 139 -17.10 -15.18 -19.02
N PRO A 140 -16.97 -16.26 -18.24
CA PRO A 140 -15.78 -16.52 -17.40
C PRO A 140 -14.46 -16.42 -18.19
N GLU A 141 -14.48 -16.78 -19.46
CA GLU A 141 -13.31 -16.81 -20.35
C GLU A 141 -12.77 -15.41 -20.67
N GLU A 142 -13.60 -14.37 -20.51
CA GLU A 142 -13.23 -12.97 -20.74
C GLU A 142 -12.72 -12.28 -19.47
N LEU A 143 -12.81 -12.92 -18.31
CA LEU A 143 -12.35 -12.35 -17.05
C LEU A 143 -10.87 -12.65 -16.79
N PRO A 144 -10.09 -11.67 -16.30
CA PRO A 144 -8.80 -11.97 -15.70
C PRO A 144 -8.99 -12.84 -14.44
N LEU A 145 -7.92 -13.49 -13.99
CA LEU A 145 -7.96 -14.43 -12.87
C LEU A 145 -8.54 -13.80 -11.60
N GLU A 146 -8.21 -12.55 -11.31
CA GLU A 146 -8.72 -11.79 -10.17
C GLU A 146 -10.23 -11.53 -10.31
N GLY A 147 -10.71 -11.32 -11.53
CA GLY A 147 -12.14 -11.17 -11.82
C GLY A 147 -12.91 -12.46 -11.59
N LEU A 148 -12.33 -13.61 -11.97
CA LEU A 148 -12.89 -14.93 -11.71
C LEU A 148 -12.98 -15.22 -10.20
N VAL A 149 -11.90 -14.93 -9.47
CA VAL A 149 -11.88 -15.07 -8.01
C VAL A 149 -12.97 -14.23 -7.37
N LEU A 150 -13.11 -12.96 -7.76
CA LEU A 150 -14.13 -12.09 -7.20
C LEU A 150 -15.55 -12.57 -7.50
N ARG A 151 -15.77 -13.16 -8.70
CA ARG A 151 -17.06 -13.78 -9.04
C ARG A 151 -17.34 -14.98 -8.12
N ILE A 152 -16.35 -15.85 -7.90
CA ILE A 152 -16.49 -17.02 -7.02
C ILE A 152 -16.69 -16.58 -5.56
N GLU A 153 -15.91 -15.61 -5.06
CA GLU A 153 -16.06 -15.03 -3.72
C GLU A 153 -17.48 -14.48 -3.49
N ARG A 154 -18.03 -13.77 -4.48
CA ARG A 154 -19.41 -13.25 -4.40
C ARG A 154 -20.44 -14.38 -4.33
N HIS A 155 -20.26 -15.43 -5.12
CA HIS A 155 -21.11 -16.62 -5.11
C HIS A 155 -21.03 -17.32 -3.75
N LEU A 156 -19.83 -17.57 -3.23
CA LEU A 156 -19.59 -18.19 -1.93
C LEU A 156 -20.10 -17.36 -0.75
N LYS A 157 -20.16 -16.04 -0.89
CA LYS A 157 -20.80 -15.17 0.11
C LYS A 157 -22.32 -15.40 0.18
N GLN A 158 -22.96 -15.76 -0.94
CA GLN A 158 -24.39 -16.07 -1.01
C GLN A 158 -24.67 -17.54 -0.69
N GLN A 159 -23.75 -18.43 -1.06
CA GLN A 159 -23.82 -19.87 -0.89
C GLN A 159 -22.58 -20.35 -0.12
N PRO A 160 -22.52 -20.10 1.20
CA PRO A 160 -21.34 -20.41 2.01
C PRO A 160 -21.06 -21.91 2.16
N ASP A 161 -22.04 -22.76 1.88
CA ASP A 161 -21.91 -24.21 1.97
C ASP A 161 -21.56 -24.86 0.62
N ASP A 162 -21.29 -24.07 -0.43
CA ASP A 162 -20.85 -24.61 -1.72
C ASP A 162 -19.39 -25.08 -1.67
N VAL A 163 -19.23 -26.36 -1.31
CA VAL A 163 -17.96 -27.08 -1.23
C VAL A 163 -17.16 -26.93 -2.52
N ARG A 164 -17.80 -27.13 -3.68
CA ARG A 164 -17.12 -27.07 -4.98
C ARG A 164 -16.57 -25.67 -5.23
N GLY A 165 -17.31 -24.64 -4.86
CA GLY A 165 -16.82 -23.26 -4.97
C GLY A 165 -15.58 -23.02 -4.11
N TRP A 166 -15.54 -23.54 -2.88
CA TRP A 166 -14.37 -23.44 -2.01
C TRP A 166 -13.17 -24.24 -2.54
N GLU A 167 -13.40 -25.45 -3.06
CA GLU A 167 -12.36 -26.29 -3.65
C GLU A 167 -11.79 -25.71 -4.95
N LEU A 168 -12.61 -24.96 -5.72
CA LEU A 168 -12.17 -24.29 -6.94
C LEU A 168 -11.37 -23.02 -6.66
N VAL A 169 -11.75 -22.23 -5.65
CA VAL A 169 -11.08 -20.95 -5.37
C VAL A 169 -9.75 -21.14 -4.62
N ALA A 170 -9.63 -22.18 -3.80
CA ALA A 170 -8.45 -22.36 -2.94
C ALA A 170 -7.12 -22.53 -3.72
N PRO A 171 -7.03 -23.33 -4.80
CA PRO A 171 -5.82 -23.39 -5.63
C PRO A 171 -5.52 -22.06 -6.33
N VAL A 172 -6.55 -21.28 -6.68
CA VAL A 172 -6.36 -19.97 -7.31
C VAL A 172 -5.80 -18.96 -6.32
N TYR A 173 -6.25 -19.01 -5.06
CA TYR A 173 -5.63 -18.21 -3.99
C TYR A 173 -4.15 -18.54 -3.81
N LEU A 174 -3.75 -19.81 -3.87
CA LEU A 174 -2.33 -20.20 -3.86
C LEU A 174 -1.54 -19.56 -5.02
N GLN A 175 -2.08 -19.61 -6.24
CA GLN A 175 -1.43 -19.01 -7.42
C GLN A 175 -1.28 -17.49 -7.31
N LEU A 176 -2.21 -16.83 -6.62
CA LEU A 176 -2.19 -15.38 -6.38
C LEU A 176 -1.36 -14.97 -5.16
N GLY A 177 -0.71 -15.91 -4.46
CA GLY A 177 0.04 -15.62 -3.23
C GLY A 177 -0.84 -15.34 -2.00
N ARG A 178 -2.14 -15.62 -2.09
CA ARG A 178 -3.15 -15.42 -1.03
C ARG A 178 -3.24 -16.66 -0.15
N PHE A 179 -2.13 -17.02 0.49
CA PHE A 179 -1.95 -18.32 1.14
C PHE A 179 -2.91 -18.54 2.32
N GLU A 180 -3.15 -17.52 3.13
CA GLU A 180 -4.11 -17.59 4.23
C GLU A 180 -5.55 -17.78 3.75
N GLU A 181 -5.96 -17.10 2.68
CA GLU A 181 -7.28 -17.31 2.09
C GLU A 181 -7.43 -18.71 1.49
N ALA A 182 -6.37 -19.27 0.90
CA ALA A 182 -6.36 -20.65 0.45
C ALA A 182 -6.57 -21.64 1.62
N ALA A 183 -5.84 -21.48 2.71
CA ALA A 183 -5.98 -22.32 3.90
C ALA A 183 -7.39 -22.21 4.53
N ASN A 184 -7.96 -21.01 4.52
CA ASN A 184 -9.31 -20.76 4.99
C ASN A 184 -10.37 -21.39 4.06
N ALA A 185 -10.20 -21.30 2.75
CA ALA A 185 -11.10 -21.92 1.78
C ALA A 185 -11.14 -23.46 1.94
N TRP A 186 -9.99 -24.12 2.10
CA TRP A 186 -9.95 -25.55 2.42
C TRP A 186 -10.62 -25.88 3.75
N THR A 187 -10.48 -25.01 4.74
CA THR A 187 -11.19 -25.16 6.03
C THR A 187 -12.70 -25.05 5.84
N ARG A 188 -13.19 -24.12 5.02
CA ARG A 188 -14.63 -24.00 4.70
C ARG A 188 -15.14 -25.23 3.96
N ALA A 189 -14.41 -25.74 2.98
CA ALA A 189 -14.76 -26.99 2.29
C ALA A 189 -14.89 -28.17 3.27
N MET A 190 -13.93 -28.31 4.20
CA MET A 190 -13.98 -29.36 5.23
C MET A 190 -15.11 -29.20 6.23
N LEU A 191 -15.50 -27.97 6.57
CA LEU A 191 -16.65 -27.72 7.45
C LEU A 191 -17.98 -28.06 6.75
N ALA A 192 -18.07 -27.86 5.45
CA ALA A 192 -19.30 -28.09 4.68
C ALA A 192 -19.52 -29.58 4.32
N ASP A 193 -18.47 -30.33 3.98
CA ASP A 193 -18.59 -31.71 3.48
C ASP A 193 -17.52 -32.66 4.05
N GLY A 194 -17.00 -32.32 5.22
CA GLY A 194 -16.12 -33.22 5.99
C GLY A 194 -14.66 -33.22 5.55
N VAL A 195 -13.86 -33.90 6.37
CA VAL A 195 -12.40 -33.95 6.26
C VAL A 195 -11.99 -35.10 5.33
N THR A 196 -11.11 -34.81 4.37
CA THR A 196 -10.48 -35.81 3.48
C THR A 196 -8.97 -35.64 3.53
N ALA A 197 -8.21 -36.70 3.18
CA ALA A 197 -6.76 -36.63 3.09
C ALA A 197 -6.29 -35.50 2.16
N GLY A 198 -6.88 -35.41 0.97
CA GLY A 198 -6.56 -34.36 -0.01
C GLY A 198 -6.85 -32.93 0.49
N ARG A 199 -7.98 -32.69 1.19
CA ARG A 199 -8.32 -31.36 1.73
C ARG A 199 -7.37 -30.96 2.87
N LEU A 200 -7.00 -31.90 3.73
CA LEU A 200 -5.99 -31.67 4.77
C LEU A 200 -4.64 -31.34 4.17
N ALA A 201 -4.19 -32.17 3.22
CA ALA A 201 -2.91 -31.96 2.56
C ALA A 201 -2.87 -30.61 1.82
N ALA A 202 -3.93 -30.23 1.11
CA ALA A 202 -4.00 -28.97 0.39
C ALA A 202 -4.04 -27.75 1.34
N ARG A 203 -4.69 -27.86 2.51
CA ARG A 203 -4.60 -26.83 3.55
C ARG A 203 -3.19 -26.75 4.16
N GLY A 204 -2.56 -27.90 4.38
CA GLY A 204 -1.18 -27.98 4.85
C GLY A 204 -0.22 -27.26 3.91
N GLU A 205 -0.33 -27.52 2.60
CA GLU A 205 0.45 -26.83 1.56
C GLU A 205 0.26 -25.31 1.62
N ALA A 206 -0.98 -24.83 1.73
CA ALA A 206 -1.25 -23.40 1.87
C ALA A 206 -0.58 -22.80 3.12
N ARG A 207 -0.56 -23.53 4.24
CA ARG A 207 0.14 -23.10 5.46
C ARG A 207 1.67 -23.10 5.31
N VAL A 208 2.23 -24.05 4.57
CA VAL A 208 3.66 -24.06 4.24
C VAL A 208 4.01 -22.83 3.41
N MET A 209 3.21 -22.51 2.39
CA MET A 209 3.43 -21.33 1.56
C MET A 209 3.29 -20.01 2.34
N SER A 210 2.33 -19.95 3.30
CA SER A 210 2.20 -18.80 4.21
C SER A 210 3.39 -18.64 5.17
N ASN A 211 4.16 -19.70 5.38
CA ASN A 211 5.33 -19.75 6.27
C ASN A 211 6.65 -19.82 5.47
N ASP A 212 6.72 -19.08 4.35
CA ASP A 212 7.90 -18.96 3.48
C ASP A 212 8.49 -20.30 3.01
N GLY A 213 7.63 -21.31 2.84
CA GLY A 213 8.03 -22.63 2.37
C GLY A 213 8.48 -23.60 3.47
N VAL A 214 8.49 -23.17 4.74
CA VAL A 214 8.91 -23.99 5.89
C VAL A 214 7.73 -24.77 6.47
N VAL A 215 7.94 -26.05 6.79
CA VAL A 215 6.88 -26.91 7.35
C VAL A 215 6.65 -26.66 8.84
N GLY A 216 5.83 -25.65 9.13
CA GLY A 216 5.44 -25.31 10.51
C GLY A 216 4.54 -26.36 11.19
N PRO A 217 4.36 -26.29 12.54
CA PRO A 217 3.64 -27.30 13.31
C PRO A 217 2.20 -27.55 12.85
N GLY A 218 1.48 -26.49 12.47
CA GLY A 218 0.10 -26.60 11.98
C GLY A 218 -0.01 -27.25 10.60
N ALA A 219 0.98 -27.06 9.73
CA ALA A 219 1.04 -27.74 8.44
C ALA A 219 1.41 -29.21 8.63
N LYS A 220 2.43 -29.48 9.47
CA LYS A 220 2.83 -30.84 9.83
C LYS A 220 1.67 -31.67 10.36
N GLN A 221 0.88 -31.12 11.29
CA GLN A 221 -0.30 -31.80 11.82
C GLN A 221 -1.35 -32.12 10.74
N ASP A 222 -1.55 -31.22 9.77
CA ASP A 222 -2.48 -31.47 8.67
C ASP A 222 -1.99 -32.63 7.78
N PHE A 223 -0.69 -32.68 7.48
CA PHE A 223 -0.10 -33.76 6.69
C PHE A 223 -0.09 -35.10 7.44
N GLU A 224 0.21 -35.11 8.74
CA GLU A 224 0.13 -36.31 9.58
C GLU A 224 -1.29 -36.90 9.58
N LYS A 225 -2.30 -36.06 9.77
CA LYS A 225 -3.71 -36.50 9.67
C LYS A 225 -4.10 -36.93 8.26
N ALA A 226 -3.54 -36.29 7.24
CA ALA A 226 -3.80 -36.69 5.86
C ALA A 226 -3.29 -38.11 5.60
N VAL A 227 -2.08 -38.44 6.06
CA VAL A 227 -1.52 -39.81 5.89
C VAL A 227 -2.18 -40.85 6.81
N GLU A 228 -2.77 -40.45 7.93
CA GLU A 228 -3.64 -41.33 8.73
C GLU A 228 -4.91 -41.73 7.95
N LEU A 229 -5.45 -40.84 7.12
CA LEU A 229 -6.64 -41.11 6.29
C LEU A 229 -6.29 -41.81 4.97
N ASP A 230 -5.20 -41.42 4.34
CA ASP A 230 -4.68 -42.02 3.12
C ASP A 230 -3.14 -42.05 3.17
N PRO A 231 -2.54 -43.22 3.50
CA PRO A 231 -1.09 -43.36 3.53
C PRO A 231 -0.39 -43.05 2.21
N ALA A 232 -1.09 -43.09 1.07
CA ALA A 232 -0.52 -42.83 -0.24
C ALA A 232 -0.75 -41.40 -0.74
N GLU A 233 -1.37 -40.50 0.04
CA GLU A 233 -1.66 -39.12 -0.39
C GLU A 233 -0.36 -38.38 -0.76
N PRO A 234 -0.11 -38.09 -2.05
CA PRO A 234 1.22 -37.69 -2.51
C PRO A 234 1.70 -36.37 -1.94
N ARG A 235 0.78 -35.39 -1.81
CA ARG A 235 1.09 -34.07 -1.29
C ARG A 235 1.52 -34.16 0.18
N ALA A 236 0.83 -34.94 1.00
CA ALA A 236 1.16 -35.09 2.40
C ALA A 236 2.50 -35.80 2.60
N GLN A 237 2.74 -36.89 1.87
CA GLN A 237 4.02 -37.60 1.90
C GLN A 237 5.20 -36.71 1.45
N TYR A 238 5.00 -35.88 0.42
CA TYR A 238 6.02 -34.94 -0.02
C TYR A 238 6.41 -33.95 1.10
N PHE A 239 5.44 -33.28 1.71
CA PHE A 239 5.71 -32.27 2.73
C PHE A 239 6.15 -32.85 4.08
N LEU A 240 5.74 -34.08 4.43
CA LEU A 240 6.34 -34.77 5.59
C LEU A 240 7.81 -35.09 5.36
N GLY A 241 8.19 -35.47 4.13
CA GLY A 241 9.60 -35.64 3.78
C GLY A 241 10.37 -34.31 3.83
N MET A 242 9.73 -33.19 3.46
CA MET A 242 10.33 -31.87 3.67
C MET A 242 10.54 -31.57 5.16
N ALA A 243 9.55 -31.87 6.01
CA ALA A 243 9.68 -31.70 7.45
C ALA A 243 10.80 -32.58 8.05
N ASP A 244 10.93 -33.82 7.58
CA ASP A 244 12.02 -34.72 7.97
C ASP A 244 13.39 -34.14 7.55
N PHE A 245 13.47 -33.58 6.35
CA PHE A 245 14.68 -32.92 5.85
C PHE A 245 15.04 -31.65 6.65
N GLU A 246 14.07 -30.79 6.93
CA GLU A 246 14.23 -29.58 7.77
C GLU A 246 14.70 -29.93 9.20
N ALA A 247 14.28 -31.09 9.72
CA ALA A 247 14.73 -31.61 11.00
C ALA A 247 16.12 -32.29 10.97
N GLY A 248 16.80 -32.30 9.81
CA GLY A 248 18.11 -32.94 9.62
C GLY A 248 18.04 -34.45 9.37
N ASN A 249 16.84 -35.05 9.32
CA ASN A 249 16.63 -36.48 9.08
C ASN A 249 16.62 -36.80 7.57
N ARG A 250 17.72 -36.47 6.90
CA ARG A 250 17.84 -36.55 5.44
C ARG A 250 17.58 -37.96 4.88
N ASP A 251 18.06 -39.00 5.55
CA ASP A 251 17.85 -40.38 5.10
C ASP A 251 16.37 -40.78 5.17
N ALA A 252 15.65 -40.34 6.21
CA ALA A 252 14.22 -40.57 6.35
C ALA A 252 13.42 -39.85 5.25
N ALA A 253 13.79 -38.60 4.93
CA ALA A 253 13.18 -37.84 3.85
C ALA A 253 13.37 -38.53 2.48
N LEU A 254 14.60 -38.99 2.19
CA LEU A 254 14.92 -39.72 0.96
C LEU A 254 14.16 -41.04 0.86
N ALA A 255 14.10 -41.81 1.95
CA ALA A 255 13.34 -43.07 1.98
C ALA A 255 11.86 -42.83 1.68
N ARG A 256 11.24 -41.83 2.33
CA ARG A 256 9.83 -41.49 2.13
C ARG A 256 9.52 -41.09 0.68
N TRP A 257 10.35 -40.23 0.08
CA TRP A 257 10.12 -39.79 -1.29
C TRP A 257 10.37 -40.91 -2.32
N LYS A 258 11.29 -41.83 -2.05
CA LYS A 258 11.49 -43.02 -2.90
C LYS A 258 10.29 -43.96 -2.85
N GLU A 259 9.79 -44.26 -1.65
CA GLU A 259 8.58 -45.08 -1.46
C GLU A 259 7.35 -44.46 -2.14
N LEU A 260 7.19 -43.13 -2.03
CA LEU A 260 6.13 -42.42 -2.74
C LEU A 260 6.25 -42.56 -4.27
N LEU A 261 7.47 -42.56 -4.82
CA LEU A 261 7.68 -42.77 -6.26
C LEU A 261 7.46 -44.21 -6.71
N GLU A 262 7.67 -45.20 -5.84
CA GLU A 262 7.40 -46.61 -6.13
C GLU A 262 5.89 -46.88 -6.28
N THR A 263 5.06 -46.12 -5.57
CA THR A 263 3.60 -46.22 -5.60
C THR A 263 2.94 -45.22 -6.55
N ALA A 264 3.72 -44.42 -7.26
CA ALA A 264 3.23 -43.39 -8.18
C ALA A 264 2.54 -44.00 -9.42
N PRO A 265 1.38 -43.47 -9.83
CA PRO A 265 0.82 -43.74 -11.14
C PRO A 265 1.78 -43.33 -12.27
N ASP A 266 1.72 -44.01 -13.42
CA ASP A 266 2.57 -43.71 -14.59
C ASP A 266 2.40 -42.27 -15.11
N ASP A 267 1.20 -41.70 -14.95
CA ASP A 267 0.83 -40.34 -15.38
C ASP A 267 0.95 -39.29 -14.26
N ALA A 268 1.59 -39.63 -13.14
CA ALA A 268 1.79 -38.72 -12.01
C ALA A 268 2.60 -37.47 -12.40
N ASN A 269 1.90 -36.35 -12.60
CA ASN A 269 2.49 -35.05 -12.95
C ASN A 269 3.47 -34.50 -11.90
N TRP A 270 3.37 -34.94 -10.64
CA TRP A 270 4.23 -34.54 -9.52
C TRP A 270 5.53 -35.37 -9.44
N ALA A 271 5.56 -36.57 -10.02
CA ALA A 271 6.70 -37.48 -9.90
C ALA A 271 8.04 -36.90 -10.41
N PRO A 272 8.09 -36.14 -11.53
CA PRO A 272 9.34 -35.52 -11.98
C PRO A 272 9.96 -34.57 -10.96
N ALA A 273 9.15 -33.78 -10.24
CA ALA A 273 9.64 -32.84 -9.23
C ALA A 273 10.30 -33.56 -8.04
N ILE A 274 9.69 -34.67 -7.60
CA ILE A 274 10.24 -35.48 -6.50
C ILE A 274 11.54 -36.18 -6.93
N ARG A 275 11.60 -36.74 -8.14
CA ARG A 275 12.83 -37.33 -8.69
C ARG A 275 13.98 -36.32 -8.75
N ALA A 276 13.71 -35.10 -9.21
CA ALA A 276 14.70 -34.03 -9.26
C ALA A 276 15.23 -33.68 -7.86
N ARG A 277 14.34 -33.65 -6.86
CA ARG A 277 14.72 -33.37 -5.47
C ARG A 277 15.53 -34.50 -4.83
N ILE A 278 15.17 -35.76 -5.09
CA ILE A 278 15.97 -36.92 -4.65
C ILE A 278 17.37 -36.84 -5.27
N ALA A 279 17.45 -36.61 -6.59
CA ALA A 279 18.73 -36.52 -7.29
C ALA A 279 19.60 -35.36 -6.77
N SER A 280 19.02 -34.20 -6.50
CA SER A 280 19.78 -33.05 -5.97
C SER A 280 20.31 -33.31 -4.56
N LEU A 281 19.53 -33.99 -3.72
CA LEU A 281 20.02 -34.44 -2.44
C LEU A 281 21.13 -35.48 -2.63
N GLU A 282 20.91 -36.57 -3.35
CA GLU A 282 21.92 -37.64 -3.52
C GLU A 282 23.26 -37.17 -4.08
N GLN A 283 23.27 -36.15 -4.95
CA GLN A 283 24.49 -35.55 -5.49
C GLN A 283 25.27 -34.72 -4.45
N ARG A 284 24.57 -34.14 -3.45
CA ARG A 284 25.25 -33.50 -2.32
C ARG A 284 25.77 -34.60 -1.39
N PRO A 285 27.09 -34.75 -1.18
CA PRO A 285 27.61 -35.77 -0.28
C PRO A 285 26.92 -35.64 1.08
N ALA A 286 26.32 -36.73 1.56
CA ALA A 286 25.83 -36.78 2.92
C ALA A 286 27.06 -36.69 3.82
N ILE A 287 27.27 -35.55 4.47
CA ILE A 287 28.15 -35.53 5.64
C ILE A 287 27.46 -36.43 6.65
N SER A 288 28.03 -37.60 6.92
CA SER A 288 27.46 -38.49 7.92
C SER A 288 27.49 -37.77 9.27
N ALA A 289 26.47 -37.97 10.11
CA ALA A 289 26.44 -37.42 11.47
C ALA A 289 27.67 -37.84 12.31
N ALA A 290 28.35 -38.93 11.93
CA ALA A 290 29.59 -39.39 12.54
C ALA A 290 30.83 -38.61 12.07
N ASP A 291 30.85 -38.13 10.82
CA ASP A 291 31.96 -37.39 10.23
C ASP A 291 31.85 -35.88 10.49
N GLU A 292 30.64 -35.38 10.74
CA GLU A 292 30.37 -33.97 10.99
C GLU A 292 31.26 -33.31 12.08
N PRO A 293 31.44 -33.88 13.29
CA PRO A 293 32.32 -33.26 14.29
C PRO A 293 33.80 -33.28 13.87
N MET A 294 34.24 -34.29 13.11
CA MET A 294 35.60 -34.33 12.58
C MET A 294 35.80 -33.27 11.50
N ILE A 295 34.85 -33.13 10.57
CA ILE A 295 34.88 -32.13 9.51
C ILE A 295 34.81 -30.72 10.12
N ARG A 296 33.94 -30.47 11.11
CA ARG A 296 33.91 -29.18 11.83
C ARG A 296 35.26 -28.86 12.48
N GLY A 297 35.90 -29.83 13.14
CA GLY A 297 37.24 -29.63 13.70
C GLY A 297 38.30 -29.29 12.64
N MET A 298 38.21 -29.89 11.45
CA MET A 298 39.10 -29.56 10.33
C MET A 298 38.83 -28.16 9.76
N VAL A 299 37.56 -27.76 9.67
CA VAL A 299 37.12 -26.44 9.18
C VAL A 299 37.49 -25.34 10.17
N ASP A 300 37.30 -25.55 11.47
CA ASP A 300 37.71 -24.63 12.53
C ASP A 300 39.24 -24.46 12.54
N GLY A 301 40.00 -25.54 12.32
CA GLY A 301 41.45 -25.47 12.16
C GLY A 301 41.88 -24.66 10.93
N LEU A 302 41.17 -24.79 9.82
CA LEU A 302 41.39 -23.97 8.62
C LEU A 302 41.08 -22.50 8.88
N ALA A 303 39.95 -22.18 9.52
CA ALA A 303 39.59 -20.82 9.90
C ALA A 303 40.65 -20.18 10.82
N ALA A 304 41.09 -20.91 11.86
CA ALA A 304 42.11 -20.44 12.79
C ALA A 304 43.48 -20.21 12.12
N ARG A 305 43.80 -20.99 11.07
CA ARG A 305 45.02 -20.78 10.26
C ARG A 305 44.90 -19.50 9.43
N LEU A 306 43.77 -19.30 8.76
CA LEU A 306 43.54 -18.13 7.90
C LEU A 306 43.44 -16.82 8.69
N ALA A 307 42.98 -16.87 9.93
CA ALA A 307 43.03 -15.72 10.83
C ALA A 307 44.46 -15.28 11.17
N LYS A 308 45.44 -16.20 11.13
CA LYS A 308 46.87 -15.91 11.39
C LYS A 308 47.64 -15.57 10.12
N ASP A 309 47.25 -16.17 9.00
CA ASP A 309 47.85 -15.96 7.69
C ASP A 309 46.74 -15.69 6.65
N PRO A 310 46.28 -14.42 6.55
CA PRO A 310 45.14 -14.07 5.72
C PRO A 310 45.45 -14.04 4.22
N ALA A 311 46.71 -14.14 3.82
CA ALA A 311 47.15 -14.06 2.42
C ALA A 311 46.99 -15.39 1.63
N ASP A 312 46.04 -16.24 2.01
CA ASP A 312 45.74 -17.53 1.36
C ASP A 312 44.33 -17.52 0.74
N LEU A 313 44.23 -17.01 -0.49
CA LEU A 313 42.97 -16.93 -1.24
C LEU A 313 42.32 -18.30 -1.41
N GLU A 314 43.09 -19.32 -1.76
CA GLU A 314 42.57 -20.68 -1.95
C GLU A 314 42.04 -21.28 -0.65
N GLY A 315 42.68 -20.94 0.47
CA GLY A 315 42.22 -21.29 1.81
C GLY A 315 40.87 -20.62 2.14
N TRP A 316 40.71 -19.33 1.89
CA TRP A 316 39.44 -18.62 2.08
C TRP A 316 38.32 -19.19 1.20
N LEU A 317 38.59 -19.42 -0.08
CA LEU A 317 37.60 -20.03 -0.99
C LEU A 317 37.22 -21.44 -0.56
N ARG A 318 38.17 -22.21 -0.01
CA ARG A 318 37.88 -23.53 0.57
C ARG A 318 37.06 -23.43 1.84
N LEU A 319 37.33 -22.44 2.71
CA LEU A 319 36.59 -22.22 3.95
C LEU A 319 35.12 -21.87 3.66
N ILE A 320 34.87 -20.97 2.71
CA ILE A 320 33.52 -20.58 2.27
C ILE A 320 32.74 -21.82 1.81
N ARG A 321 33.30 -22.60 0.88
CA ARG A 321 32.66 -23.85 0.40
C ARG A 321 32.45 -24.88 1.51
N SER A 322 33.38 -25.01 2.46
CA SER A 322 33.21 -25.94 3.57
C SER A 322 32.05 -25.54 4.48
N TYR A 323 31.87 -24.25 4.76
CA TYR A 323 30.71 -23.76 5.53
C TYR A 323 29.40 -23.93 4.76
N GLU A 324 29.39 -23.76 3.43
CA GLU A 324 28.23 -24.06 2.59
C GLU A 324 27.80 -25.53 2.71
N VAL A 325 28.76 -26.46 2.58
CA VAL A 325 28.47 -27.91 2.65
C VAL A 325 27.98 -28.32 4.05
N LEU A 326 28.48 -27.66 5.10
CA LEU A 326 28.02 -27.84 6.49
C LEU A 326 26.72 -27.09 6.81
N ASN A 327 26.11 -26.39 5.84
CA ASN A 327 24.91 -25.58 6.03
C ASN A 327 25.06 -24.45 7.10
N GLU A 328 26.29 -23.95 7.30
CA GLU A 328 26.62 -22.87 8.24
C GLU A 328 26.69 -21.51 7.51
N MET A 329 25.56 -21.09 6.92
CA MET A 329 25.48 -19.94 5.99
C MET A 329 26.00 -18.62 6.59
N GLU A 330 25.74 -18.37 7.87
CA GLU A 330 26.24 -17.17 8.57
C GLU A 330 27.78 -17.13 8.62
N LYS A 331 28.41 -18.28 8.88
CA LYS A 331 29.88 -18.38 8.89
C LYS A 331 30.47 -18.28 7.50
N ALA A 332 29.79 -18.80 6.47
CA ALA A 332 30.21 -18.64 5.08
C ALA A 332 30.24 -17.17 4.67
N ARG A 333 29.22 -16.38 5.03
CA ARG A 333 29.17 -14.93 4.77
C ARG A 333 30.24 -14.15 5.54
N ALA A 334 30.49 -14.51 6.80
CA ALA A 334 31.58 -13.93 7.57
C ALA A 334 32.95 -14.21 6.91
N ALA A 335 33.18 -15.45 6.45
CA ALA A 335 34.39 -15.82 5.73
C ALA A 335 34.57 -15.05 4.40
N VAL A 336 33.49 -14.74 3.67
CA VAL A 336 33.53 -13.86 2.48
C VAL A 336 34.00 -12.46 2.85
N ALA A 337 33.47 -11.88 3.93
CA ALA A 337 33.84 -10.54 4.38
C ALA A 337 35.32 -10.48 4.81
N GLU A 338 35.78 -11.48 5.57
CA GLU A 338 37.18 -11.60 5.99
C GLU A 338 38.12 -11.80 4.79
N ALA A 339 37.73 -12.63 3.82
CA ALA A 339 38.49 -12.82 2.58
C ALA A 339 38.62 -11.52 1.78
N ARG A 340 37.54 -10.73 1.65
CA ARG A 340 37.60 -9.40 0.98
C ARG A 340 38.55 -8.45 1.70
N ALA A 341 38.52 -8.44 3.03
CA ALA A 341 39.40 -7.59 3.83
C ALA A 341 40.88 -7.99 3.70
N ALA A 342 41.17 -9.27 3.44
CA ALA A 342 42.53 -9.76 3.20
C ALA A 342 43.08 -9.41 1.80
N PHE A 343 42.21 -9.16 0.81
CA PHE A 343 42.58 -8.87 -0.59
C PHE A 343 41.96 -7.55 -1.11
N PRO A 344 42.19 -6.39 -0.47
CA PRO A 344 41.47 -5.15 -0.78
C PRO A 344 41.81 -4.55 -2.16
N GLU A 345 42.99 -4.85 -2.70
CA GLU A 345 43.49 -4.27 -3.97
C GLU A 345 43.73 -5.33 -5.06
N ASP A 346 43.39 -6.60 -4.80
CA ASP A 346 43.54 -7.67 -5.79
C ASP A 346 42.20 -7.95 -6.48
N GLU A 347 41.98 -7.27 -7.62
CA GLU A 347 40.74 -7.40 -8.40
C GLU A 347 40.45 -8.84 -8.84
N ALA A 348 41.49 -9.64 -9.12
CA ALA A 348 41.32 -11.03 -9.52
C ALA A 348 40.86 -11.91 -8.35
N ALA A 349 41.42 -11.68 -7.15
CA ALA A 349 40.97 -12.33 -5.92
C ALA A 349 39.53 -11.94 -5.56
N LEU A 350 39.20 -10.64 -5.63
CA LEU A 350 37.86 -10.12 -5.34
C LEU A 350 36.80 -10.69 -6.30
N ALA A 351 37.12 -10.86 -7.58
CA ALA A 351 36.22 -11.48 -8.54
C ALA A 351 35.91 -12.95 -8.19
N ARG A 352 36.93 -13.72 -7.77
CA ARG A 352 36.74 -15.13 -7.36
C ARG A 352 35.96 -15.25 -6.05
N ILE A 353 36.18 -14.34 -5.11
CA ILE A 353 35.41 -14.28 -3.85
C ILE A 353 33.95 -13.91 -4.13
N ALA A 354 33.71 -12.95 -5.04
CA ALA A 354 32.36 -12.59 -5.44
C ALA A 354 31.61 -13.74 -6.13
N GLU A 355 32.32 -14.57 -6.91
CA GLU A 355 31.72 -15.76 -7.51
C GLU A 355 31.33 -16.80 -6.44
N ALA A 356 32.17 -17.01 -5.42
CA ALA A 356 31.83 -17.87 -4.29
C ALA A 356 30.74 -17.30 -3.38
N GLU A 357 30.50 -15.99 -3.38
CA GLU A 357 29.39 -15.39 -2.64
C GLU A 357 28.04 -15.63 -3.35
N LYS A 358 28.03 -15.69 -4.68
CA LYS A 358 26.78 -15.95 -5.44
C LYS A 358 26.18 -17.31 -5.11
N SER A 359 27.00 -18.34 -4.86
CA SER A 359 26.53 -19.67 -4.46
C SER A 359 25.84 -19.69 -3.10
N LEU A 360 25.94 -18.62 -2.30
CA LEU A 360 25.25 -18.46 -1.02
C LEU A 360 23.85 -17.85 -1.14
N ALA A 361 23.44 -17.42 -2.34
CA ALA A 361 22.16 -16.75 -2.60
C ALA A 361 21.10 -17.65 -3.25
N ASP A 362 21.49 -18.84 -3.72
CA ASP A 362 20.65 -19.90 -4.28
C ASP A 362 20.38 -20.99 -3.23
#